data_AF-A0A924NGZ3-F1
#
_entry.id   AF-A0A924NGZ3-F1
#
_cell.length_a   1.000
_cell.length_b   1.000
_cell.length_c   1.000
_cell.angle_alpha   90.00
_cell.angle_beta   90.00
_cell.angle_gamma   90.00
#
_symmetry.space_group_name_H-M   'P 1'
#
loop_
_entity.id
_entity.type
_entity.pdbx_description
1 polymer ?
#
loop_
_entity_poly.entity_id
_entity_poly.type
_entity_poly.pdbx_seq_one_letter_code
_entity_poly.pdbx_strand_id
1 'polypeptide(L)'
;MTHAETLKAAGLTQADLTGGTLPVHSPIDGAEVARIGETQLADMPGIIAASVSAFKLWRDVPAPRRGELVRLLGEELRGAKAELGAVVTLEAGKITSEGLGEVQEMIDICDF
;
A
#
# COMPACT_ATOMS: atom_id res chain seq x y z
N MET A 1 -18.43 -1.63 7.82
CA MET A 1 -17.82 -2.72 7.01
C MET A 1 -17.10 -3.64 7.96
N THR A 2 -17.16 -4.95 7.72
CA THR A 2 -16.30 -5.93 8.37
C THR A 2 -14.85 -5.78 7.89
N HIS A 3 -13.88 -6.36 8.61
CA HIS A 3 -12.48 -6.35 8.18
C HIS A 3 -12.29 -6.93 6.78
N ALA A 4 -12.99 -8.04 6.47
CA ALA A 4 -12.93 -8.67 5.15
C ALA A 4 -13.51 -7.78 4.04
N GLU A 5 -14.59 -7.05 4.31
CA GLU A 5 -15.16 -6.08 3.36
C GLU A 5 -14.20 -4.92 3.10
N THR A 6 -13.55 -4.40 4.15
CA THR A 6 -12.54 -3.33 4.01
C THR A 6 -11.37 -3.76 3.13
N LEU A 7 -10.78 -4.92 3.39
CA LEU A 7 -9.64 -5.41 2.62
C LEU A 7 -10.03 -5.72 1.16
N LYS A 8 -11.22 -6.30 0.95
CA LYS A 8 -11.75 -6.53 -0.40
C LYS A 8 -12.00 -5.23 -1.16
N ALA A 9 -12.54 -4.20 -0.50
CA ALA A 9 -12.77 -2.89 -1.10
C ALA A 9 -11.44 -2.22 -1.52
N ALA A 10 -10.37 -2.43 -0.74
CA ALA A 10 -9.01 -2.00 -1.10
C ALA A 10 -8.35 -2.83 -2.22
N GLY A 11 -9.08 -3.78 -2.83
CA GLY A 11 -8.61 -4.57 -3.96
C GLY A 11 -7.83 -5.84 -3.59
N LEU A 12 -7.76 -6.20 -2.30
CA LEU A 12 -7.04 -7.39 -1.85
C LEU A 12 -7.88 -8.66 -2.06
N THR A 13 -7.26 -9.68 -2.65
CA THR A 13 -7.88 -10.97 -2.91
C THR A 13 -7.60 -11.96 -1.78
N GLN A 14 -8.32 -13.08 -1.75
CA GLN A 14 -8.02 -14.17 -0.80
C GLN A 14 -6.61 -14.74 -1.00
N ALA A 15 -6.06 -14.69 -2.22
CA ALA A 15 -4.70 -15.14 -2.48
C ALA A 15 -3.66 -14.19 -1.87
N ASP A 16 -3.95 -12.89 -1.80
CA ASP A 16 -3.05 -11.90 -1.17
C ASP A 16 -3.07 -11.99 0.36
N LEU A 17 -4.21 -12.38 0.92
CA LEU A 17 -4.47 -12.38 2.36
C LEU A 17 -4.15 -13.72 3.06
N THR A 18 -3.83 -14.77 2.31
CA THR A 18 -3.68 -16.13 2.86
C THR A 18 -2.45 -16.85 2.31
N GLY A 19 -2.12 -18.03 2.87
CA GLY A 19 -1.05 -18.88 2.38
C GLY A 19 0.35 -18.56 2.92
N GLY A 20 0.48 -17.52 3.74
CA GLY A 20 1.73 -17.19 4.42
C GLY A 20 1.83 -17.67 5.86
N THR A 21 2.83 -17.17 6.57
CA THR A 21 3.14 -17.52 7.96
C THR A 21 2.98 -16.36 8.94
N LEU A 22 3.07 -15.11 8.47
CA LEU A 22 2.99 -13.91 9.29
C LEU A 22 1.53 -13.51 9.54
N PRO A 23 1.03 -13.59 10.79
CA PRO A 23 -0.33 -13.19 11.08
C PRO A 23 -0.44 -11.67 11.22
N VAL A 24 -1.45 -11.08 10.58
CA VAL A 24 -1.80 -9.66 10.66
C VAL A 24 -3.03 -9.51 11.54
N HIS A 25 -2.96 -8.66 12.55
CA HIS A 25 -4.06 -8.45 13.50
C HIS A 25 -4.52 -6.99 13.50
N SER A 26 -5.82 -6.79 13.67
CA SER A 26 -6.39 -5.46 13.91
C SER A 26 -6.23 -5.07 15.39
N PRO A 27 -5.69 -3.89 15.73
CA PRO A 27 -5.68 -3.38 17.10
C PRO A 27 -7.07 -2.96 17.60
N ILE A 28 -8.08 -2.88 16.73
CA ILE A 28 -9.44 -2.47 17.09
C ILE A 28 -10.12 -3.51 18.00
N ASP A 29 -9.97 -4.79 17.66
CA ASP A 29 -10.65 -5.90 18.35
C ASP A 29 -9.75 -7.15 18.55
N GLY A 30 -8.50 -7.10 18.07
CA GLY A 30 -7.55 -8.21 18.15
C GLY A 30 -7.75 -9.31 17.11
N ALA A 31 -8.66 -9.15 16.13
CA ALA A 31 -8.91 -10.18 15.13
C ALA A 31 -7.72 -10.37 14.18
N GLU A 32 -7.35 -11.62 13.86
CA GLU A 32 -6.46 -11.95 12.75
C GLU A 32 -7.20 -11.70 11.44
N VAL A 33 -6.70 -10.77 10.61
CA VAL A 33 -7.36 -10.33 9.37
C VAL A 33 -6.70 -10.91 8.11
N ALA A 34 -5.45 -11.35 8.22
CA ALA A 34 -4.70 -11.97 7.13
C ALA A 34 -3.54 -12.81 7.69
N ARG A 35 -3.02 -13.72 6.85
CA ARG A 35 -1.76 -14.41 7.10
C ARG A 35 -0.90 -14.39 5.83
N ILE A 36 0.05 -13.46 5.80
CA ILE A 36 0.80 -13.07 4.60
C ILE A 36 2.18 -13.73 4.54
N GLY A 37 2.68 -13.92 3.33
CA GLY A 37 4.00 -14.49 3.09
C GLY A 37 5.10 -13.47 3.38
N GLU A 38 6.15 -13.90 4.08
CA GLU A 38 7.34 -13.09 4.29
C GLU A 38 8.33 -13.26 3.13
N THR A 39 8.86 -12.15 2.63
CA THR A 39 9.97 -12.18 1.67
C THR A 39 11.17 -12.89 2.30
N GLN A 40 11.66 -13.95 1.67
CA GLN A 40 12.79 -14.70 2.19
C GLN A 40 14.08 -13.89 2.05
N LEU A 41 14.96 -13.99 3.05
CA LEU A 41 16.24 -13.27 3.03
C LEU A 41 17.09 -13.62 1.80
N ALA A 42 16.98 -14.86 1.31
CA ALA A 42 17.67 -15.32 0.11
C ALA A 42 17.22 -14.61 -1.18
N ASP A 43 16.00 -14.06 -1.22
CA ASP A 43 15.46 -13.37 -2.39
C ASP A 43 15.85 -11.88 -2.43
N MET A 44 16.22 -11.31 -1.28
CA MET A 44 16.55 -9.88 -1.15
C MET A 44 17.65 -9.39 -2.10
N PRO A 45 18.76 -10.12 -2.34
CA PRO A 45 19.76 -9.71 -3.33
C PRO A 45 19.17 -9.53 -4.73
N GLY A 46 18.24 -10.40 -5.14
CA GLY A 46 17.56 -10.33 -6.43
C GLY A 46 16.65 -9.11 -6.54
N ILE A 47 15.85 -8.84 -5.50
CA ILE A 47 14.95 -7.66 -5.43
C ILE A 47 15.76 -6.36 -5.50
N ILE A 48 16.86 -6.28 -4.75
CA ILE A 48 17.76 -5.11 -4.76
C ILE A 48 18.39 -4.93 -6.14
N ALA A 49 18.87 -6.01 -6.76
CA ALA A 49 19.47 -5.95 -8.09
C ALA A 49 18.46 -5.49 -9.16
N ALA A 50 17.21 -5.91 -9.06
CA ALA A 50 16.12 -5.47 -9.93
C ALA A 50 15.83 -3.97 -9.75
N SER A 51 15.74 -3.49 -8.51
CA SER A 51 15.55 -2.06 -8.19
C SER A 51 16.67 -1.18 -8.77
N VAL A 52 17.93 -1.60 -8.60
CA VAL A 52 19.11 -0.89 -9.17
C VAL A 52 19.05 -0.88 -10.70
N SER A 53 18.61 -1.97 -11.32
CA SER A 53 18.47 -2.05 -12.78
C SER A 53 17.37 -1.13 -13.30
N ALA A 54 16.21 -1.10 -12.63
CA ALA A 54 15.13 -0.16 -12.94
C ALA A 54 15.58 1.29 -12.78
N PHE A 55 16.31 1.63 -11.71
CA PHE A 55 16.86 2.97 -11.51
C PHE A 55 17.80 3.41 -12.64
N LYS A 56 18.68 2.52 -13.12
CA LYS A 56 19.60 2.83 -14.23
C LYS A 56 18.86 3.26 -15.50
N LEU A 57 17.67 2.70 -15.75
CA LEU A 57 16.79 3.12 -16.86
C LEU A 57 16.01 4.38 -16.49
N TRP A 58 15.45 4.43 -15.28
CA TRP A 58 14.57 5.50 -14.83
C TRP A 58 15.26 6.86 -14.72
N ARG A 59 16.55 6.88 -14.34
CA ARG A 59 17.32 8.13 -14.23
C ARG A 59 17.48 8.87 -15.57
N ASP A 60 17.42 8.15 -16.69
CA ASP A 60 17.53 8.70 -18.03
C ASP A 60 16.16 9.17 -18.59
N VAL A 61 15.05 8.84 -17.92
CA VAL A 61 13.72 9.37 -18.26
C VAL A 61 13.64 10.85 -17.87
N PRO A 62 13.21 11.77 -18.76
CA PRO A 62 13.13 13.20 -18.42
C PRO A 62 12.29 13.47 -17.16
N ALA A 63 12.77 14.37 -16.30
CA ALA A 63 12.12 14.67 -15.03
C ALA A 63 10.60 14.98 -15.16
N PRO A 64 10.13 15.76 -16.15
CA PRO A 64 8.69 16.00 -16.33
C PRO A 64 7.88 14.71 -16.60
N ARG A 65 8.45 13.74 -17.32
CA ARG A 65 7.80 12.44 -17.56
C ARG A 65 7.78 11.55 -16.32
N ARG A 66 8.79 11.66 -15.46
CA ARG A 66 8.78 10.97 -14.15
C ARG A 66 7.73 11.58 -13.23
N GLY A 67 7.60 12.91 -13.25
CA GLY A 67 6.55 13.63 -12.53
C GLY A 67 5.14 13.21 -12.98
N GLU A 68 4.93 12.96 -14.28
CA GLU A 68 3.64 12.46 -14.78
C GLU A 68 3.24 11.11 -14.16
N LEU A 69 4.20 10.20 -13.92
CA LEU A 69 3.91 8.96 -13.20
C LEU A 69 3.44 9.24 -11.76
N VAL A 70 4.07 10.17 -11.07
CA VAL A 70 3.70 10.57 -9.70
C VAL A 70 2.32 11.23 -9.69
N ARG A 71 2.03 12.11 -10.66
CA ARG A 71 0.70 12.72 -10.81
C ARG A 71 -0.39 11.68 -11.02
N LEU A 72 -0.15 10.68 -11.88
CA LEU A 72 -1.09 9.58 -12.11
C LEU A 72 -1.29 8.72 -10.85
N LEU A 73 -0.21 8.45 -10.09
CA LEU A 73 -0.34 7.81 -8.77
C LEU A 73 -1.23 8.63 -7.83
N GLY A 74 -1.08 9.96 -7.81
CA GLY A 74 -1.96 10.86 -7.06
C GLY A 74 -3.43 10.73 -7.45
N GLU A 75 -3.75 10.57 -8.74
CA GLU A 75 -5.14 10.33 -9.19
C GLU A 75 -5.71 9.01 -8.67
N GLU A 76 -4.93 7.93 -8.74
CA GLU A 76 -5.36 6.63 -8.21
C GLU A 76 -5.56 6.69 -6.69
N LEU A 77 -4.67 7.38 -5.97
CA LEU A 77 -4.81 7.59 -4.52
C LEU A 77 -6.07 8.39 -4.17
N ARG A 78 -6.42 9.42 -4.95
CA ARG A 78 -7.69 10.16 -4.78
C ARG A 78 -8.89 9.25 -5.02
N GLY A 79 -8.83 8.42 -6.06
CA GLY A 79 -9.88 7.46 -6.40
C GLY A 79 -10.10 6.41 -5.30
N ALA A 80 -9.03 5.96 -4.63
CA ALA A 80 -9.07 4.93 -3.61
C ALA A 80 -8.99 5.46 -2.16
N LYS A 81 -9.20 6.76 -1.95
CA LYS A 81 -8.91 7.42 -0.66
C LYS A 81 -9.70 6.82 0.49
N ALA A 82 -10.99 6.52 0.27
CA ALA A 82 -11.86 5.99 1.30
C ALA A 82 -11.45 4.56 1.71
N GLU A 83 -11.13 3.73 0.72
CA GLU A 83 -10.73 2.34 0.87
C GLU A 83 -9.37 2.24 1.57
N LEU A 84 -8.37 3.01 1.11
CA LEU A 84 -7.05 3.06 1.74
C LEU A 84 -7.11 3.64 3.15
N GLY A 85 -7.89 4.70 3.37
CA GLY A 85 -8.07 5.27 4.72
C GLY A 85 -8.72 4.28 5.69
N ALA A 86 -9.64 3.42 5.21
CA ALA A 86 -10.22 2.36 6.00
C ALA A 86 -9.20 1.25 6.35
N VAL A 87 -8.26 0.93 5.43
CA VAL A 87 -7.14 0.01 5.73
C VAL A 87 -6.22 0.61 6.79
N VAL A 88 -5.86 1.90 6.69
CA VAL A 88 -5.06 2.59 7.72
C VAL A 88 -5.74 2.52 9.09
N THR A 89 -7.04 2.80 9.16
CA THR A 89 -7.81 2.63 10.40
C THR A 89 -7.78 1.19 10.90
N LEU A 90 -7.98 0.22 10.01
CA LEU A 90 -8.03 -1.20 10.35
C LEU A 90 -6.70 -1.70 10.93
N GLU A 91 -5.56 -1.32 10.35
CA GLU A 91 -4.24 -1.83 10.76
C GLU A 91 -3.58 -1.00 11.87
N ALA A 92 -3.83 0.31 11.93
CA ALA A 92 -3.22 1.20 12.91
C ALA A 92 -4.14 1.59 14.08
N GLY A 93 -5.44 1.30 14.00
CA GLY A 93 -6.44 1.64 15.03
C GLY A 93 -6.79 3.13 15.12
N LYS A 94 -6.37 3.92 14.13
CA LYS A 94 -6.68 5.36 14.06
C LYS A 94 -8.15 5.61 13.75
N ILE A 95 -8.70 6.72 14.23
CA ILE A 95 -10.05 7.13 13.81
C ILE A 95 -10.09 7.37 12.30
N THR A 96 -11.25 7.16 11.68
CA THR A 96 -11.39 7.21 10.22
C THR A 96 -10.92 8.53 9.60
N SER A 97 -11.13 9.66 10.28
CA SER A 97 -10.66 10.96 9.77
C SER A 97 -9.13 11.06 9.70
N GLU A 98 -8.39 10.41 10.61
CA GLU A 98 -6.94 10.36 10.55
C GLU A 98 -6.46 9.42 9.45
N GLY A 99 -7.11 8.26 9.27
CA GLY A 99 -6.81 7.35 8.15
C GLY A 99 -7.01 8.03 6.79
N LEU A 100 -8.09 8.79 6.64
CA LEU A 100 -8.32 9.62 5.45
C LEU A 100 -7.31 10.77 5.31
N GLY A 101 -6.85 11.33 6.43
CA GLY A 101 -5.84 12.37 6.48
C GLY A 101 -4.48 11.87 5.99
N GLU A 102 -4.05 10.69 6.42
CA GLU A 102 -2.77 10.10 6.01
C GLU A 102 -2.74 9.81 4.50
N VAL A 103 -3.85 9.33 3.92
CA VAL A 103 -3.95 9.17 2.45
C VAL A 103 -3.99 10.54 1.75
N GLN A 104 -4.54 11.59 2.38
CA GLN A 104 -4.45 12.95 1.83
C GLN A 104 -3.01 13.44 1.80
N GLU A 105 -2.20 13.19 2.83
CA GLU A 105 -0.78 13.55 2.82
C GLU A 105 -0.03 12.86 1.67
N MET A 106 -0.38 11.61 1.35
CA MET A 106 0.16 10.91 0.17
C MET A 106 -0.25 11.56 -1.16
N ILE A 107 -1.46 12.12 -1.24
CA ILE A 107 -1.93 12.86 -2.43
C ILE A 107 -1.20 14.20 -2.53
N ASP A 108 -1.10 14.93 -1.41
CA ASP A 108 -0.48 16.26 -1.36
C ASP A 108 1.00 16.20 -1.74
N ILE A 109 1.73 15.16 -1.30
CA ILE A 109 3.14 14.97 -1.68
C ILE A 109 3.32 14.54 -3.14
N CYS A 110 2.28 13.97 -3.79
CA CYS A 110 2.32 13.73 -5.23
C CYS A 110 2.15 15.03 -6.05
N ASP A 111 1.49 16.04 -5.47
CA ASP A 111 1.21 17.33 -6.12
C ASP A 111 2.32 18.38 -5.95
N PHE A 112 3.21 18.21 -4.95
CA PHE A 112 4.32 19.13 -4.62
C PHE A 112 5.51 19.01 -5.58
#